data_AF-A0A6J4YNA8-F1
#
_entry.id   AF-A0A6J4YNA8-F1
#
_cell.length_a   1.000
_cell.length_b   1.000
_cell.length_c   1.000
_cell.angle_alpha   90.00
_cell.angle_beta   90.00
_cell.angle_gamma   90.00
#
_symmetry.space_group_name_H-M   'P 1'
#
loop_
_entity.id
_entity.type
_entity.pdbx_description
1 polymer ?
#
loop_
_entity_poly.entity_id
_entity_poly.type
_entity_poly.pdbx_seq_one_letter_code
_entity_poly.pdbx_strand_id
1 'polypeptide(L)'
;MKTSPTKINVSLCLQRMLLWSSVILYTLCLPYAIFVYRSIVNRFSSQAAGMVPLYTIIAFALIYIIVGLLKKKIARCLIVLAVGGIIIILVMNLEANANKHIHIPEYILMSWILYLALAADYSGSGILLLVFICAAMLGVVDEILQGIHLQRSYGWTDMLVDTAASFIGCLTILGLKQPTIGDWRWCKDLRHFKGSLAVISFGVITALPMGSLLSNIPDKNSFFKVYPGWLLAGNVLFVTACLALIAYHWRRKLTIGKLGPSDKPSAGRNHTTAMLWVICPMAILMAMHALVLWVAVAGIDFA
;
A
#
# COMPACT_ATOMS: atom_id res chain seq x y z
N MET A 1 -31.49 -12.69 -33.74
CA MET A 1 -31.42 -11.61 -32.72
C MET A 1 -29.96 -11.18 -32.59
N LYS A 2 -29.55 -10.04 -33.17
CA LYS A 2 -28.16 -9.55 -33.11
C LYS A 2 -27.91 -8.94 -31.72
N THR A 3 -27.05 -9.54 -30.92
CA THR A 3 -26.61 -8.97 -29.65
C THR A 3 -25.79 -7.71 -29.95
N SER A 4 -26.30 -6.55 -29.50
CA SER A 4 -25.61 -5.27 -29.58
C SER A 4 -24.24 -5.38 -28.89
N PRO A 5 -23.15 -4.85 -29.48
CA PRO A 5 -21.85 -4.82 -28.83
C PRO A 5 -21.95 -4.09 -27.50
N THR A 6 -21.41 -4.72 -26.45
CA THR A 6 -21.34 -4.18 -25.09
C THR A 6 -20.53 -2.88 -25.15
N LYS A 7 -21.22 -1.73 -25.09
CA LYS A 7 -20.56 -0.43 -24.98
C LYS A 7 -19.68 -0.45 -23.74
N ILE A 8 -18.36 -0.44 -23.95
CA ILE A 8 -17.40 -0.27 -22.86
C ILE A 8 -17.75 1.06 -22.18
N ASN A 9 -18.05 1.01 -20.89
CA ASN A 9 -18.35 2.21 -20.12
C ASN A 9 -17.03 2.95 -19.85
N VAL A 10 -16.67 3.86 -20.77
CA VAL A 10 -15.41 4.63 -20.74
C VAL A 10 -15.24 5.37 -19.41
N SER A 11 -16.33 5.86 -18.81
CA SER A 11 -16.26 6.59 -17.54
C SER A 11 -15.81 5.70 -16.38
N LEU A 12 -16.25 4.44 -16.34
CA LEU A 12 -15.83 3.47 -15.31
C LEU A 12 -14.36 3.09 -15.46
N CYS A 13 -13.88 2.92 -16.69
CA CYS A 13 -12.47 2.65 -16.96
C CYS A 13 -11.58 3.82 -16.49
N LEU A 14 -11.96 5.04 -16.87
CA LEU A 14 -11.25 6.25 -16.46
C LEU A 14 -11.23 6.41 -14.94
N GLN A 15 -12.36 6.19 -14.27
CA GLN A 15 -12.44 6.23 -12.80
C GLN A 15 -11.46 5.26 -12.14
N ARG A 16 -11.40 4.01 -12.60
CA ARG A 16 -10.45 3.01 -12.07
C ARG A 16 -9.01 3.44 -12.28
N MET A 17 -8.68 3.94 -13.47
CA MET A 17 -7.34 4.45 -13.75
C MET A 17 -6.97 5.59 -12.81
N LEU A 18 -7.87 6.56 -12.63
CA LEU A 18 -7.64 7.69 -11.71
C LEU A 18 -7.42 7.22 -10.28
N LEU A 19 -8.24 6.30 -9.77
CA LEU A 19 -8.11 5.79 -8.40
C LEU A 19 -6.76 5.08 -8.16
N TRP A 20 -6.33 4.21 -9.08
CA TRP A 20 -5.04 3.53 -8.96
C TRP A 20 -3.85 4.47 -9.20
N SER A 21 -3.97 5.43 -10.12
CA SER A 21 -2.98 6.48 -10.30
C SER A 21 -2.82 7.31 -9.02
N SER A 22 -3.91 7.61 -8.30
CA SER A 22 -3.83 8.29 -7.01
C SER A 22 -3.04 7.50 -5.97
N VAL A 23 -3.20 6.17 -5.89
CA VAL A 23 -2.39 5.32 -4.99
C VAL A 23 -0.90 5.42 -5.35
N ILE A 24 -0.58 5.29 -6.63
CA ILE A 24 0.81 5.32 -7.13
C ILE A 24 1.44 6.69 -6.87
N LEU A 25 0.79 7.77 -7.32
CA LEU A 25 1.28 9.13 -7.17
C LEU A 25 1.42 9.51 -5.70
N TYR A 26 0.44 9.14 -4.86
CA TYR A 26 0.52 9.41 -3.43
C TYR A 26 1.73 8.71 -2.79
N THR A 27 1.94 7.42 -3.08
CA THR A 27 3.11 6.66 -2.59
C THR A 27 4.43 7.29 -3.03
N LEU A 28 4.56 7.67 -4.31
CA LEU A 28 5.79 8.27 -4.84
C LEU A 28 6.07 9.67 -4.27
N CYS A 29 5.05 10.37 -3.78
CA CYS A 29 5.20 11.70 -3.20
C CYS A 29 5.59 11.68 -1.71
N LEU A 30 5.40 10.57 -0.97
CA LEU A 30 5.67 10.51 0.47
C LEU A 30 7.11 10.89 0.86
N PRO A 31 8.17 10.40 0.18
CA PRO A 31 9.54 10.78 0.53
C PRO A 31 9.80 12.29 0.44
N TYR A 32 9.06 12.99 -0.44
CA TYR A 32 9.21 14.42 -0.72
C TYR A 32 8.59 15.33 0.35
N ALA A 33 7.91 14.79 1.36
CA ALA A 33 7.44 15.57 2.51
C ALA A 33 8.59 16.38 3.17
N ILE A 34 9.82 15.87 3.11
CA ILE A 34 11.03 16.54 3.63
C ILE A 34 11.23 17.96 3.09
N PHE A 35 10.85 18.22 1.84
CA PHE A 35 10.98 19.56 1.25
C PHE A 35 10.07 20.56 1.94
N VAL A 36 8.84 20.16 2.27
CA VAL A 36 7.88 20.99 3.02
C VAL A 36 8.42 21.27 4.42
N TYR A 37 8.94 20.24 5.11
CA TYR A 37 9.54 20.42 6.43
C TYR A 37 10.70 21.40 6.40
N ARG A 38 11.61 21.28 5.43
CA ARG A 38 12.74 22.22 5.27
C ARG A 38 12.27 23.63 5.01
N SER A 39 11.26 23.83 4.17
CA SER A 39 10.67 25.15 3.94
C SER A 39 10.10 25.75 5.23
N ILE A 40 9.45 24.94 6.08
CA ILE A 40 8.92 25.39 7.38
C ILE A 40 10.07 25.73 8.34
N VAL A 41 11.09 24.88 8.44
CA VAL A 41 12.27 25.13 9.29
C VAL A 41 12.98 26.42 8.87
N ASN A 42 13.21 26.60 7.57
CA ASN A 42 13.89 27.78 7.03
C ASN A 42 13.12 29.07 7.22
N ARG A 43 11.78 29.01 7.25
CA ARG A 43 10.93 30.20 7.38
C ARG A 43 10.53 30.51 8.83
N PHE A 44 10.40 29.48 9.66
CA PHE A 44 9.91 29.57 11.02
C PHE A 44 10.95 28.98 11.98
N SER A 45 10.83 27.70 12.34
CA SER A 45 11.76 27.01 13.25
C SER A 45 11.60 25.49 13.19
N SER A 46 12.59 24.77 13.73
CA SER A 46 12.50 23.31 13.94
C SER A 46 11.34 22.91 14.85
N GLN A 47 11.05 23.73 15.87
CA GLN A 47 9.90 23.51 16.75
C GLN A 47 8.57 23.62 15.98
N ALA A 48 8.45 24.60 15.08
CA ALA A 48 7.25 24.76 14.25
C ALA A 48 7.05 23.56 13.32
N ALA A 49 8.13 23.08 12.68
CA ALA A 49 8.12 21.86 11.89
C ALA A 49 7.66 20.64 12.72
N GLY A 50 8.19 20.46 13.93
CA GLY A 50 7.81 19.36 14.82
C GLY A 50 6.34 19.34 15.25
N MET A 51 5.62 20.47 15.15
CA MET A 51 4.19 20.54 15.46
C MET A 51 3.27 20.18 14.28
N VAL A 52 3.81 20.12 13.05
CA VAL A 52 3.04 19.84 11.82
C VAL A 52 2.29 18.50 11.89
N PRO A 53 2.90 17.38 12.33
CA PRO A 53 2.20 16.10 12.47
C PRO A 53 1.00 16.21 13.42
N LEU A 54 1.20 16.85 14.58
CA LEU A 54 0.16 16.99 15.60
C LEU A 54 -1.03 17.79 15.06
N TYR A 55 -0.79 18.94 14.42
CA TYR A 55 -1.85 19.74 13.82
C TYR A 55 -2.58 18.99 12.70
N THR A 56 -1.85 18.20 11.92
CA THR A 56 -2.44 17.38 10.86
C THR A 56 -3.34 16.29 11.45
N ILE A 57 -2.90 15.59 12.50
CA ILE A 57 -3.70 14.58 13.21
C ILE A 57 -4.97 15.22 13.79
N ILE A 58 -4.86 16.38 14.45
CA ILE A 58 -6.01 17.10 15.01
C ILE A 58 -6.98 17.49 13.89
N ALA A 59 -6.50 18.03 12.78
CA ALA A 59 -7.32 18.38 11.63
C ALA A 59 -8.08 17.16 11.07
N PHE A 60 -7.41 16.04 10.91
CA PHE A 60 -8.04 14.78 10.48
C PHE A 60 -9.11 14.32 11.47
N ALA A 61 -8.84 14.37 12.78
CA ALA A 61 -9.81 14.01 13.81
C ALA A 61 -11.05 14.91 13.78
N LEU A 62 -10.86 16.23 13.62
CA LEU A 62 -11.96 17.19 13.50
C LEU A 62 -12.80 16.93 12.24
N ILE A 63 -12.16 16.75 11.09
CA ILE A 63 -12.86 16.38 9.84
C ILE A 63 -13.65 15.09 10.04
N TYR A 64 -13.06 14.09 10.68
CA TYR A 64 -13.69 12.81 10.94
C TYR A 64 -14.93 12.95 11.85
N ILE A 65 -14.85 13.78 12.90
CA ILE A 65 -15.99 14.12 13.77
C ILE A 65 -17.10 14.81 12.97
N ILE A 66 -16.76 15.83 12.18
CA ILE A 66 -17.72 16.59 11.36
C ILE A 66 -18.45 15.63 10.41
N VAL A 67 -17.72 14.78 9.68
CA VAL A 67 -18.32 13.79 8.79
C VAL A 67 -19.16 12.77 9.57
N GLY A 68 -18.72 12.38 10.77
CA GLY A 68 -19.46 11.53 11.68
C GLY A 68 -20.79 12.13 12.12
N LEU A 69 -20.81 13.42 12.46
CA LEU A 69 -22.02 14.18 12.80
C LEU A 69 -22.96 14.26 11.59
N LEU A 70 -22.45 14.66 10.43
CA LEU A 70 -23.23 14.78 9.18
C LEU A 70 -23.86 13.43 8.78
N LYS A 71 -23.19 12.31 9.05
CA LYS A 71 -23.70 10.96 8.77
C LYS A 71 -24.47 10.32 9.93
N LYS A 72 -24.69 11.04 11.04
CA LYS A 72 -25.35 10.53 12.25
C LYS A 72 -24.67 9.27 12.82
N LYS A 73 -23.33 9.20 12.76
CA LYS A 73 -22.49 8.09 13.22
C LYS A 73 -21.51 8.51 14.33
N ILE A 74 -21.77 9.62 15.02
CA ILE A 74 -20.83 10.22 15.98
C ILE A 74 -20.37 9.24 17.07
N ALA A 75 -21.26 8.44 17.65
CA ALA A 75 -20.88 7.47 18.68
C ALA A 75 -19.82 6.47 18.19
N ARG A 76 -19.98 5.92 16.97
CA ARG A 76 -18.98 5.03 16.36
C ARG A 76 -17.67 5.77 16.06
N CYS A 77 -17.77 7.03 15.61
CA CYS A 77 -16.60 7.85 15.34
C CYS A 77 -15.80 8.13 16.61
N LEU A 78 -16.47 8.43 17.73
CA LEU A 78 -15.82 8.66 19.02
C LEU A 78 -15.13 7.40 19.55
N ILE A 79 -15.74 6.21 19.41
CA ILE A 79 -15.09 4.94 19.77
C ILE A 79 -13.81 4.74 18.93
N VAL A 80 -13.91 4.94 17.62
CA VAL A 80 -12.76 4.83 16.71
C VAL A 80 -11.66 5.84 17.06
N LEU A 81 -12.03 7.09 17.39
CA LEU A 81 -11.07 8.11 17.82
C LEU A 81 -10.43 7.77 19.15
N ALA A 82 -11.16 7.19 20.10
CA ALA A 82 -10.59 6.76 21.37
C ALA A 82 -9.56 5.63 21.17
N VAL A 83 -9.91 4.59 20.40
CA VAL A 83 -8.99 3.48 20.08
C VAL A 83 -7.80 3.98 19.26
N GLY A 84 -8.05 4.79 18.23
CA GLY A 84 -6.99 5.39 17.41
C GLY A 84 -6.07 6.31 18.22
N GLY A 85 -6.62 7.10 19.13
CA GLY A 85 -5.85 7.95 20.04
C GLY A 85 -4.92 7.17 20.95
N ILE A 86 -5.36 6.03 21.50
CA ILE A 86 -4.50 5.12 22.28
C ILE A 86 -3.33 4.62 21.42
N ILE A 87 -3.60 4.17 20.19
CA ILE A 87 -2.56 3.69 19.26
C ILE A 87 -1.58 4.83 18.93
N ILE A 88 -2.07 6.04 18.64
CA ILE A 88 -1.22 7.21 18.37
C ILE A 88 -0.32 7.51 19.56
N ILE A 89 -0.84 7.50 20.79
CA ILE A 89 -0.03 7.72 22.00
C ILE A 89 1.06 6.65 22.13
N LEU A 90 0.72 5.38 21.90
CA LEU A 90 1.70 4.29 21.93
C LEU A 90 2.80 4.47 20.88
N VAL A 91 2.44 4.86 19.65
CA VAL A 91 3.38 5.14 18.56
C VAL A 91 4.26 6.35 18.88
N MET A 92 3.69 7.43 19.42
CA MET A 92 4.46 8.63 19.79
C MET A 92 5.44 8.37 20.95
N ASN A 93 5.15 7.38 21.81
CA ASN A 93 6.07 6.93 22.84
C ASN A 93 7.16 5.99 22.29
N LEU A 94 6.89 5.28 21.19
CA LEU A 94 7.85 4.39 20.54
C LEU A 94 8.88 5.17 19.70
N GLU A 95 8.42 6.19 18.97
CA GLU A 95 9.26 7.01 18.09
C GLU A 95 9.42 8.41 18.68
N ALA A 96 10.62 8.73 19.17
CA ALA A 96 10.87 10.01 19.85
C ALA A 96 10.94 11.21 18.90
N ASN A 97 11.25 11.00 17.63
CA ASN A 97 11.35 12.08 16.66
C ASN A 97 9.95 12.50 16.19
N ALA A 98 9.51 13.67 16.65
CA ALA A 98 8.20 14.23 16.31
C ALA A 98 7.94 14.30 14.80
N ASN A 99 8.97 14.61 13.98
CA ASN A 99 8.79 14.73 12.53
C ASN A 99 8.36 13.41 11.87
N LYS A 100 8.76 12.26 12.44
CA LYS A 100 8.38 10.94 11.95
C LYS A 100 6.92 10.60 12.24
N HIS A 101 6.25 11.33 13.13
CA HIS A 101 4.82 11.16 13.36
C HIS A 101 3.96 11.62 12.18
N ILE A 102 4.53 12.26 11.16
CA ILE A 102 3.81 12.62 9.92
C ILE A 102 3.28 11.40 9.16
N HIS A 103 3.95 10.26 9.34
CA HIS A 103 3.54 8.97 8.80
C HIS A 103 2.13 8.58 9.28
N ILE A 104 1.72 9.03 10.47
CA ILE A 104 0.39 8.72 11.03
C ILE A 104 -0.74 9.23 10.11
N PRO A 105 -0.89 10.55 9.87
CA PRO A 105 -1.92 11.04 8.96
C PRO A 105 -1.71 10.57 7.51
N GLU A 106 -0.47 10.35 7.06
CA GLU A 106 -0.17 9.86 5.72
C GLU A 106 -0.76 8.47 5.47
N TYR A 107 -0.54 7.52 6.37
CA TYR A 107 -1.04 6.15 6.21
C TYR A 107 -2.51 5.96 6.57
N ILE A 108 -3.07 6.84 7.41
CA ILE A 108 -4.53 6.98 7.54
C ILE A 108 -5.13 7.36 6.18
N LEU A 109 -4.57 8.37 5.50
CA LEU A 109 -5.05 8.80 4.18
C LEU A 109 -4.80 7.74 3.10
N MET A 110 -3.63 7.09 3.09
CA MET A 110 -3.30 5.98 2.18
C MET A 110 -4.36 4.88 2.26
N SER A 111 -4.77 4.50 3.47
CA SER A 111 -5.81 3.49 3.68
C SER A 111 -7.14 3.88 3.03
N TRP A 112 -7.53 5.15 3.10
CA TRP A 112 -8.73 5.66 2.42
C TRP A 112 -8.60 5.63 0.90
N ILE A 113 -7.45 6.06 0.34
CA ILE A 113 -7.20 6.04 -1.10
C ILE A 113 -7.23 4.59 -1.63
N LEU A 114 -6.54 3.67 -0.94
CA LEU A 114 -6.55 2.25 -1.26
C LEU A 114 -7.96 1.65 -1.17
N TYR A 115 -8.71 1.98 -0.12
CA TYR A 115 -10.09 1.52 0.02
C TYR A 115 -10.95 1.97 -1.16
N LEU A 116 -10.84 3.23 -1.59
CA LEU A 116 -11.59 3.74 -2.74
C LEU A 116 -11.21 3.02 -4.04
N ALA A 117 -9.91 2.78 -4.26
CA ALA A 117 -9.41 2.05 -5.44
C ALA A 117 -9.89 0.59 -5.46
N LEU A 118 -9.76 -0.12 -4.33
CA LEU A 118 -10.19 -1.51 -4.22
C LEU A 118 -11.72 -1.65 -4.29
N ALA A 119 -12.47 -0.77 -3.63
CA ALA A 119 -13.93 -0.84 -3.57
C ALA A 119 -14.61 -0.68 -4.95
N ALA A 120 -13.90 -0.17 -5.96
CA ALA A 120 -14.41 -0.08 -7.33
C ALA A 120 -14.69 -1.45 -7.96
N ASP A 121 -13.94 -2.49 -7.55
CA ASP A 121 -13.99 -3.83 -8.13
C ASP A 121 -14.16 -4.95 -7.10
N TYR A 122 -13.98 -4.64 -5.83
CA TYR A 122 -14.07 -5.62 -4.75
C TYR A 122 -15.53 -5.97 -4.44
N SER A 123 -15.78 -7.27 -4.31
CA SER A 123 -17.06 -7.81 -3.84
C SER A 123 -16.84 -8.83 -2.72
N GLY A 124 -17.75 -8.89 -1.75
CA GLY A 124 -17.66 -9.84 -0.63
C GLY A 124 -17.10 -9.22 0.65
N SER A 125 -16.74 -10.09 1.61
CA SER A 125 -16.06 -9.72 2.85
C SER A 125 -14.54 -9.61 2.66
N GLY A 126 -13.87 -8.94 3.59
CA GLY A 126 -12.39 -8.91 3.67
C GLY A 126 -11.71 -7.68 3.05
N ILE A 127 -12.44 -6.72 2.47
CA ILE A 127 -11.83 -5.55 1.82
C ILE A 127 -10.92 -4.76 2.75
N LEU A 128 -11.31 -4.56 4.02
CA LEU A 128 -10.49 -3.82 4.98
C LEU A 128 -9.21 -4.57 5.36
N LEU A 129 -9.23 -5.91 5.35
CA LEU A 129 -8.03 -6.70 5.57
C LEU A 129 -7.06 -6.54 4.38
N LEU A 130 -7.57 -6.55 3.15
CA LEU A 130 -6.76 -6.29 1.97
C LEU A 130 -6.20 -4.86 1.96
N VAL A 131 -7.00 -3.85 2.33
CA VAL A 131 -6.54 -2.46 2.49
C VAL A 131 -5.42 -2.39 3.51
N PHE A 132 -5.61 -2.99 4.69
CA PHE A 132 -4.60 -3.02 5.75
C PHE A 132 -3.28 -3.64 5.28
N ILE A 133 -3.35 -4.83 4.66
CA ILE A 133 -2.17 -5.53 4.15
C ILE A 133 -1.47 -4.68 3.09
N CYS A 134 -2.20 -4.17 2.09
CA CYS A 134 -1.60 -3.36 1.03
C CYS A 134 -1.02 -2.04 1.57
N ALA A 135 -1.69 -1.37 2.50
CA ALA A 135 -1.22 -0.11 3.09
C ALA A 135 0.06 -0.32 3.92
N ALA A 136 0.10 -1.36 4.76
CA ALA A 136 1.29 -1.72 5.53
C ALA A 136 2.46 -2.11 4.61
N MET A 137 2.20 -2.83 3.52
CA MET A 137 3.20 -3.15 2.52
C MET A 137 3.69 -1.90 1.77
N LEU A 138 2.82 -0.93 1.47
CA LEU A 138 3.25 0.35 0.91
C LEU A 138 4.13 1.14 1.90
N GLY A 139 3.92 0.98 3.21
CA GLY A 139 4.83 1.44 4.28
C GLY A 139 6.27 0.99 4.05
N VAL A 140 6.44 -0.31 3.80
CA VAL A 140 7.76 -0.87 3.49
C VAL A 140 8.34 -0.29 2.19
N VAL A 141 7.50 -0.05 1.17
CA VAL A 141 7.96 0.57 -0.08
C VAL A 141 8.42 2.01 0.14
N ASP A 142 7.67 2.81 0.90
CA ASP A 142 8.03 4.17 1.26
C ASP A 142 9.37 4.20 2.00
N GLU A 143 9.57 3.37 3.01
CA GLU A 143 10.83 3.29 3.73
C GLU A 143 12.02 2.90 2.84
N ILE A 144 11.83 1.95 1.90
CA ILE A 144 12.87 1.65 0.90
C ILE A 144 13.15 2.87 0.00
N LEU A 145 12.13 3.61 -0.43
CA LEU A 145 12.30 4.84 -1.19
C LEU A 145 13.01 5.93 -0.38
N GLN A 146 12.74 6.03 0.92
CA GLN A 146 13.43 6.95 1.82
C GLN A 146 14.90 6.56 1.99
N GLY A 147 15.22 5.28 2.15
CA GLY A 147 16.61 4.82 2.21
C GLY A 147 17.39 5.04 0.91
N ILE A 148 16.70 5.07 -0.23
CA ILE A 148 17.29 5.48 -1.53
C ILE A 148 17.51 7.00 -1.60
N HIS A 149 16.71 7.78 -0.89
CA HIS A 149 16.78 9.23 -0.92
C HIS A 149 17.91 9.74 -0.01
N LEU A 150 18.92 10.41 -0.59
CA LEU A 150 20.16 10.90 0.06
C LEU A 150 20.02 11.78 1.33
N GLN A 151 18.80 12.10 1.73
CA GLN A 151 18.48 13.03 2.81
C GLN A 151 17.50 12.44 3.83
N ARG A 152 17.17 11.16 3.67
CA ARG A 152 16.34 10.40 4.59
C ARG A 152 17.07 9.10 4.90
N SER A 153 16.60 8.41 5.93
CA SER A 153 17.18 7.17 6.42
C SER A 153 16.09 6.14 6.52
N TYR A 154 16.39 4.91 6.12
CA TYR A 154 15.51 3.76 6.29
C TYR A 154 15.30 3.43 7.78
N GLY A 155 14.05 3.32 8.23
CA GLY A 155 13.72 3.04 9.64
C GLY A 155 12.71 1.90 9.81
N TRP A 156 13.08 0.85 10.55
CA TRP A 156 12.11 -0.20 10.91
C TRP A 156 11.00 0.33 11.84
N THR A 157 11.29 1.34 12.66
CA THR A 157 10.29 2.00 13.51
C THR A 157 9.25 2.73 12.67
N ASP A 158 9.66 3.30 11.54
CA ASP A 158 8.76 4.01 10.62
C ASP A 158 7.80 3.01 9.94
N MET A 159 8.28 1.82 9.56
CA MET A 159 7.39 0.74 9.07
C MET A 159 6.32 0.34 10.09
N LEU A 160 6.65 0.34 11.39
CA LEU A 160 5.67 0.06 12.44
C LEU A 160 4.68 1.20 12.61
N VAL A 161 5.14 2.45 12.52
CA VAL A 161 4.27 3.64 12.53
C VAL A 161 3.29 3.56 11.37
N ASP A 162 3.76 3.28 10.16
CA ASP A 162 2.94 3.14 8.95
C ASP A 162 1.90 2.03 9.07
N THR A 163 2.31 0.88 9.63
CA THR A 163 1.42 -0.27 9.86
C THR A 163 0.34 0.09 10.88
N ALA A 164 0.70 0.69 12.00
CA ALA A 164 -0.24 1.11 13.03
C ALA A 164 -1.20 2.19 12.51
N ALA A 165 -0.69 3.16 11.75
CA ALA A 165 -1.47 4.21 11.11
C ALA A 165 -2.43 3.65 10.05
N SER A 166 -2.00 2.66 9.28
CA SER A 166 -2.86 1.92 8.34
C SER A 166 -4.00 1.20 9.04
N PHE A 167 -3.74 0.63 10.22
CA PHE A 167 -4.79 0.03 11.04
C PHE A 167 -5.80 1.08 11.53
N ILE A 168 -5.33 2.24 12.01
CA ILE A 168 -6.20 3.37 12.36
C ILE A 168 -7.02 3.81 11.14
N GLY A 169 -6.41 3.92 9.96
CA GLY A 169 -7.08 4.20 8.70
C GLY A 169 -8.24 3.24 8.44
N CYS A 170 -8.01 1.93 8.59
CA CYS A 170 -9.06 0.91 8.46
C CYS A 170 -10.19 1.08 9.50
N LEU A 171 -9.86 1.43 10.75
CA LEU A 171 -10.85 1.73 11.79
C LEU A 171 -11.70 2.97 11.44
N THR A 172 -11.09 4.02 10.88
CA THR A 172 -11.83 5.21 10.43
C THR A 172 -12.79 4.90 9.28
N ILE A 173 -12.37 4.04 8.34
CA ILE A 173 -13.26 3.55 7.29
C ILE A 173 -14.43 2.77 7.90
N LEU A 174 -14.15 1.86 8.83
CA LEU A 174 -15.17 1.05 9.53
C LEU A 174 -16.17 1.91 10.33
N GLY A 175 -15.71 3.01 10.94
CA GLY A 175 -16.59 3.91 11.70
C GLY A 175 -17.56 4.70 10.80
N LEU A 176 -17.15 5.06 9.59
CA LEU A 176 -17.96 5.87 8.66
C LEU A 176 -18.70 5.08 7.59
N LYS A 177 -18.16 3.96 7.14
CA LYS A 177 -18.72 3.08 6.11
C LYS A 177 -19.18 1.78 6.78
N GLN A 178 -20.28 1.23 6.30
CA GLN A 178 -20.56 -0.17 6.57
C GLN A 178 -19.80 -0.94 5.50
N PRO A 179 -18.78 -1.75 5.85
CA PRO A 179 -18.17 -2.64 4.88
C PRO A 179 -19.28 -3.47 4.25
N THR A 180 -19.20 -3.72 2.94
CA THR A 180 -20.17 -4.54 2.25
C THR A 180 -20.36 -5.86 2.99
N ILE A 181 -21.59 -6.11 3.46
CA ILE A 181 -21.97 -7.43 3.98
C ILE A 181 -21.88 -8.38 2.80
N GLY A 182 -20.82 -9.16 2.78
CA GLY A 182 -20.56 -10.13 1.73
C GLY A 182 -20.01 -11.40 2.32
N ASP A 183 -19.94 -12.45 1.52
CA ASP A 183 -19.35 -13.72 1.95
C ASP A 183 -17.87 -13.82 1.55
N TRP A 184 -17.23 -14.89 2.00
CA TRP A 184 -15.86 -15.27 1.64
C TRP A 184 -15.83 -16.27 0.48
N ARG A 185 -16.86 -16.32 -0.38
CA ARG A 185 -16.91 -17.30 -1.49
C ARG A 185 -15.78 -17.10 -2.50
N TRP A 186 -15.30 -15.87 -2.65
CA TRP A 186 -14.14 -15.54 -3.48
C TRP A 186 -12.87 -16.31 -3.08
N CYS A 187 -12.72 -16.75 -1.83
CA CYS A 187 -11.59 -17.59 -1.42
C CYS A 187 -11.51 -18.90 -2.21
N LYS A 188 -12.65 -19.45 -2.65
CA LYS A 188 -12.66 -20.65 -3.49
C LYS A 188 -11.98 -20.41 -4.84
N ASP A 189 -12.04 -19.19 -5.36
CA ASP A 189 -11.44 -18.83 -6.64
C ASP A 189 -9.92 -18.63 -6.54
N LEU A 190 -9.36 -18.43 -5.34
CA LEU A 190 -7.90 -18.37 -5.11
C LEU A 190 -7.18 -19.65 -5.59
N ARG A 191 -7.86 -20.79 -5.61
CA ARG A 191 -7.31 -22.06 -6.14
C ARG A 191 -6.92 -21.99 -7.61
N HIS A 192 -7.44 -21.01 -8.36
CA HIS A 192 -7.09 -20.77 -9.76
C HIS A 192 -5.79 -19.98 -9.92
N PHE A 193 -5.25 -19.45 -8.81
CA PHE A 193 -4.05 -18.61 -8.77
C PHE A 193 -2.89 -19.27 -8.00
N LYS A 194 -2.83 -20.61 -7.90
CA LYS A 194 -1.79 -21.33 -7.14
C LYS A 194 -0.37 -20.89 -7.47
N GLY A 195 -0.05 -20.70 -8.76
CA GLY A 195 1.27 -20.23 -9.19
C GLY A 195 1.59 -18.82 -8.69
N SER A 196 0.64 -17.88 -8.82
CA SER A 196 0.81 -16.52 -8.31
C SER A 196 0.90 -16.49 -6.79
N LEU A 197 0.11 -17.31 -6.08
CA LEU A 197 0.20 -17.44 -4.63
C LEU A 197 1.55 -17.97 -4.17
N ALA A 198 2.10 -18.98 -4.86
CA ALA A 198 3.45 -19.48 -4.58
C ALA A 198 4.52 -18.40 -4.79
N VAL A 199 4.42 -17.61 -5.86
CA VAL A 199 5.31 -16.47 -6.11
C VAL A 199 5.17 -15.42 -5.01
N ILE A 200 3.96 -15.03 -4.61
CA ILE A 200 3.72 -14.10 -3.50
C ILE A 200 4.35 -14.63 -2.20
N SER A 201 4.13 -15.90 -1.86
CA SER A 201 4.73 -16.51 -0.67
C SER A 201 6.25 -16.44 -0.71
N PHE A 202 6.88 -16.74 -1.85
CA PHE A 202 8.32 -16.57 -2.04
C PHE A 202 8.75 -15.10 -1.88
N GLY A 203 8.00 -14.16 -2.44
CA GLY A 203 8.22 -12.72 -2.29
C GLY A 203 8.18 -12.26 -0.83
N VAL A 204 7.20 -12.71 -0.06
CA VAL A 204 7.09 -12.40 1.38
C VAL A 204 8.25 -12.99 2.17
N ILE A 205 8.58 -14.27 1.94
CA ILE A 205 9.69 -14.96 2.63
C ILE A 205 11.02 -14.23 2.37
N THR A 206 11.23 -13.71 1.17
CA THR A 206 12.43 -12.94 0.82
C THR A 206 12.36 -11.48 1.28
N ALA A 207 11.18 -10.88 1.37
CA ALA A 207 10.99 -9.51 1.87
C ALA A 207 11.37 -9.35 3.35
N LEU A 208 11.12 -10.36 4.18
CA LEU A 208 11.42 -10.33 5.62
C LEU A 208 12.92 -10.13 5.93
N PRO A 209 13.85 -11.01 5.46
CA PRO A 209 15.27 -10.79 5.68
C PRO A 209 15.78 -9.56 4.93
N MET A 210 15.19 -9.21 3.77
CA MET A 210 15.51 -7.97 3.06
C MET A 210 15.27 -6.76 3.96
N GLY A 211 14.09 -6.60 4.54
CA GLY A 211 13.78 -5.47 5.41
C GLY A 211 14.69 -5.42 6.64
N SER A 212 14.99 -6.57 7.25
CA SER A 212 15.89 -6.65 8.41
C SER A 212 17.35 -6.36 8.09
N LEU A 213 17.81 -6.62 6.86
CA LEU A 213 19.21 -6.38 6.47
C LEU A 213 19.42 -4.95 6.01
N LEU A 214 18.43 -4.35 5.34
CA LEU A 214 18.48 -2.95 4.92
C LEU A 214 18.69 -1.99 6.11
N SER A 215 18.13 -2.29 7.29
CA SER A 215 18.34 -1.47 8.50
C SER A 215 19.78 -1.45 9.01
N ASN A 216 20.64 -2.39 8.57
CA ASN A 216 22.03 -2.49 9.03
C ASN A 216 23.03 -1.87 8.03
N ILE A 217 22.56 -1.32 6.91
CA ILE A 217 23.42 -0.71 5.88
C ILE A 217 24.11 0.56 6.38
N PRO A 218 23.44 1.50 7.07
CA PRO A 218 24.05 2.75 7.51
C PRO A 218 25.30 2.53 8.38
N ASP A 219 25.31 1.48 9.19
CA ASP A 219 26.43 1.16 10.09
C ASP A 219 27.69 0.64 9.37
N LYS A 220 27.56 0.11 8.14
CA LYS A 220 28.65 -0.58 7.44
C LYS A 220 29.14 0.13 6.17
N ASN A 221 28.56 1.28 5.82
CA ASN A 221 28.94 2.13 4.67
C ASN A 221 29.03 1.40 3.32
N SER A 222 28.33 0.27 3.15
CA SER A 222 28.34 -0.48 1.88
C SER A 222 27.21 -1.49 1.81
N PHE A 223 26.34 -1.34 0.81
CA PHE A 223 25.24 -2.25 0.50
C PHE A 223 25.72 -3.71 0.40
N PHE A 224 26.74 -3.97 -0.42
CA PHE A 224 27.23 -5.33 -0.69
C PHE A 224 27.94 -6.00 0.49
N LYS A 225 28.36 -5.25 1.52
CA LYS A 225 28.91 -5.83 2.76
C LYS A 225 27.83 -6.39 3.69
N VAL A 226 26.59 -5.89 3.55
CA VAL A 226 25.46 -6.27 4.41
C VAL A 226 24.49 -7.18 3.68
N TYR A 227 24.22 -6.88 2.40
CA TYR A 227 23.21 -7.57 1.60
C TYR A 227 23.81 -8.81 0.92
N PRO A 228 23.41 -10.03 1.32
CA PRO A 228 24.04 -11.24 0.84
C PRO A 228 23.61 -11.56 -0.60
N GLY A 229 24.55 -12.10 -1.39
CA GLY A 229 24.32 -12.41 -2.81
C GLY A 229 23.17 -13.40 -3.07
N TRP A 230 22.92 -14.35 -2.15
CA TRP A 230 21.79 -15.28 -2.28
C TRP A 230 20.43 -14.57 -2.20
N LEU A 231 20.34 -13.53 -1.37
CA LEU A 231 19.11 -12.77 -1.21
C LEU A 231 18.86 -11.92 -2.45
N LEU A 232 19.91 -11.28 -2.96
CA LEU A 232 19.88 -10.53 -4.22
C LEU A 232 19.44 -11.41 -5.40
N ALA A 233 19.97 -12.62 -5.50
CA ALA A 233 19.52 -13.61 -6.48
C ALA A 233 18.03 -13.98 -6.28
N GLY A 234 17.57 -14.07 -5.04
CA GLY A 234 16.16 -14.22 -4.69
C GLY A 234 15.28 -13.06 -5.17
N ASN A 235 15.73 -11.81 -5.04
CA ASN A 235 15.01 -10.65 -5.59
C ASN A 235 14.92 -10.73 -7.12
N VAL A 236 16.01 -11.05 -7.82
CA VAL A 236 16.02 -11.22 -9.29
C VAL A 236 15.04 -12.30 -9.70
N LEU A 237 15.07 -13.46 -9.03
CA LEU A 237 14.18 -14.58 -9.32
C LEU A 237 12.71 -14.20 -9.14
N PHE A 238 12.38 -13.52 -8.04
CA PHE A 238 11.01 -13.08 -7.76
C PHE A 238 10.50 -12.08 -8.81
N VAL A 239 11.28 -11.03 -9.11
CA VAL A 239 10.88 -10.03 -10.12
C VAL A 239 10.70 -10.68 -11.49
N THR A 240 11.62 -11.57 -11.88
CA THR A 240 11.51 -12.34 -13.13
C THR A 240 10.27 -13.23 -13.16
N ALA A 241 9.96 -13.91 -12.05
CA ALA A 241 8.76 -14.74 -11.93
C ALA A 241 7.46 -13.90 -12.04
N CYS A 242 7.41 -12.73 -11.41
CA CYS A 242 6.30 -11.78 -11.54
C CYS A 242 6.12 -11.33 -12.99
N LEU A 243 7.19 -10.93 -13.67
CA LEU A 243 7.16 -10.53 -15.08
C LEU A 243 6.71 -11.68 -15.99
N ALA A 244 7.20 -12.90 -15.74
CA ALA A 244 6.79 -14.09 -16.48
C ALA A 244 5.29 -14.41 -16.30
N LEU A 245 4.77 -14.28 -15.07
CA LEU A 245 3.34 -14.44 -14.80
C LEU A 245 2.50 -13.38 -15.51
N ILE A 246 2.90 -12.10 -15.44
CA ILE A 246 2.22 -11.00 -16.13
C ILE A 246 2.20 -11.27 -17.64
N ALA A 247 3.35 -11.64 -18.23
CA ALA A 247 3.46 -11.97 -19.65
C ALA A 247 2.61 -13.19 -20.03
N TYR A 248 2.59 -14.24 -19.21
CA TYR A 248 1.75 -15.42 -19.41
C TYR A 248 0.26 -15.07 -19.41
N HIS A 249 -0.21 -14.31 -18.42
CA HIS A 249 -1.61 -13.88 -18.34
C HIS A 249 -1.99 -12.95 -19.50
N TRP A 250 -1.10 -12.05 -19.89
CA TRP A 250 -1.28 -11.18 -21.06
C TRP A 250 -1.43 -11.99 -22.35
N ARG A 251 -0.52 -12.93 -22.62
CA ARG A 251 -0.57 -13.81 -23.80
C ARG A 251 -1.83 -14.68 -23.82
N ARG A 252 -2.22 -15.24 -22.67
CA ARG A 252 -3.45 -16.04 -22.56
C ARG A 252 -4.68 -15.20 -22.87
N LYS A 253 -4.75 -13.94 -22.38
CA LYS A 253 -5.84 -13.01 -22.68
C LYS A 253 -5.90 -12.66 -24.16
N LEU A 254 -4.76 -12.43 -24.82
CA LEU A 254 -4.71 -12.19 -26.27
C LEU A 254 -5.21 -13.40 -27.07
N THR A 255 -4.85 -14.61 -26.65
CA THR A 255 -5.25 -15.85 -27.32
C THR A 255 -6.76 -16.12 -27.18
N ILE A 256 -7.30 -15.97 -25.96
CA ILE A 256 -8.74 -16.08 -25.69
C ILE A 256 -9.52 -14.95 -26.37
N GLY A 257 -8.91 -13.76 -26.52
CA GLY A 257 -9.52 -12.64 -27.23
C GLY A 257 -9.80 -12.90 -28.72
N LYS A 258 -9.08 -13.86 -29.34
CA LYS A 258 -9.28 -14.30 -30.74
C LYS A 258 -10.38 -15.35 -30.89
N LEU A 259 -10.68 -16.10 -29.83
CA LEU A 259 -11.87 -16.96 -29.78
C LEU A 259 -13.08 -16.04 -29.57
N GLY A 260 -14.09 -16.16 -30.45
CA GLY A 260 -15.18 -15.21 -30.58
C GLY A 260 -15.94 -14.88 -29.28
N PRO A 261 -16.78 -13.83 -29.28
CA PRO A 261 -17.47 -13.31 -28.09
C PRO A 261 -18.44 -14.29 -27.40
N SER A 262 -18.72 -15.46 -27.99
CA SER A 262 -19.67 -16.46 -27.46
C SER A 262 -19.16 -17.21 -26.22
N ASP A 263 -17.84 -17.33 -26.04
CA ASP A 263 -17.24 -18.19 -25.00
C ASP A 263 -16.42 -17.43 -23.97
N LYS A 264 -16.64 -16.12 -23.80
CA LYS A 264 -15.98 -15.36 -22.73
C LYS A 264 -16.78 -15.51 -21.45
N PRO A 265 -16.39 -16.37 -20.49
CA PRO A 265 -16.92 -16.25 -19.15
C PRO A 265 -16.53 -14.85 -18.68
N SER A 266 -17.51 -13.97 -18.50
CA SER A 266 -17.29 -12.79 -17.67
C SER A 266 -16.77 -13.31 -16.34
N ALA A 267 -15.54 -12.92 -15.99
CA ALA A 267 -14.98 -13.29 -14.70
C ALA A 267 -16.01 -12.89 -13.64
N GLY A 268 -16.53 -13.88 -12.91
CA GLY A 268 -17.52 -13.62 -11.88
C GLY A 268 -16.96 -12.62 -10.87
N ARG A 269 -17.83 -11.86 -10.19
CA ARG A 269 -17.43 -10.88 -9.17
C ARG A 269 -16.45 -11.47 -8.13
N ASN A 270 -16.66 -12.73 -7.75
CA ASN A 270 -15.77 -13.49 -6.86
C ASN A 270 -14.35 -13.68 -7.44
N HIS A 271 -14.24 -13.96 -8.73
CA HIS A 271 -12.95 -14.12 -9.40
C HIS A 271 -12.19 -12.80 -9.45
N THR A 272 -12.89 -11.69 -9.72
CA THR A 272 -12.31 -10.34 -9.66
C THR A 272 -11.80 -10.02 -8.25
N THR A 273 -12.58 -10.30 -7.20
CA THR A 273 -12.13 -10.15 -5.81
C THR A 273 -10.89 -11.00 -5.53
N ALA A 274 -10.90 -12.28 -5.89
CA ALA A 274 -9.75 -13.17 -5.71
C ALA A 274 -8.51 -12.66 -6.45
N MET A 275 -8.69 -12.09 -7.64
CA MET A 275 -7.62 -11.48 -8.42
C MET A 275 -7.02 -10.25 -7.73
N LEU A 276 -7.81 -9.42 -7.04
CA LEU A 276 -7.30 -8.28 -6.25
C LEU A 276 -6.38 -8.76 -5.11
N TRP A 277 -6.75 -9.85 -4.42
CA TRP A 277 -5.93 -10.48 -3.39
C TRP A 277 -4.59 -11.06 -3.89
N VAL A 278 -4.45 -11.21 -5.20
CA VAL A 278 -3.22 -11.70 -5.84
C VAL A 278 -2.43 -10.54 -6.42
N ILE A 279 -3.06 -9.73 -7.29
CA ILE A 279 -2.36 -8.69 -8.05
C ILE A 279 -1.87 -7.57 -7.13
N CYS A 280 -2.66 -7.14 -6.14
CA CYS A 280 -2.27 -6.01 -5.30
C CYS A 280 -1.04 -6.33 -4.44
N PRO A 281 -1.01 -7.42 -3.64
CA PRO A 281 0.20 -7.78 -2.90
C PRO A 281 1.39 -8.09 -3.81
N MET A 282 1.16 -8.79 -4.94
CA MET A 282 2.22 -9.12 -5.89
C MET A 282 2.87 -7.86 -6.50
N ALA A 283 2.07 -6.87 -6.88
CA ALA A 283 2.58 -5.61 -7.44
C ALA A 283 3.42 -4.82 -6.43
N ILE A 284 2.98 -4.77 -5.17
CA ILE A 284 3.70 -4.06 -4.11
C ILE A 284 5.00 -4.79 -3.76
N LEU A 285 4.99 -6.12 -3.61
CA LEU A 285 6.22 -6.91 -3.43
C LEU A 285 7.17 -6.75 -4.61
N MET A 286 6.65 -6.72 -5.84
CA MET A 286 7.46 -6.51 -7.04
C MET A 286 8.14 -5.14 -6.98
N ALA A 287 7.46 -4.09 -6.50
CA ALA A 287 8.06 -2.79 -6.28
C ALA A 287 9.17 -2.84 -5.22
N MET A 288 8.94 -3.47 -4.06
CA MET A 288 9.97 -3.63 -3.02
C MET A 288 11.24 -4.28 -3.57
N HIS A 289 11.09 -5.42 -4.23
CA HIS A 289 12.24 -6.19 -4.75
C HIS A 289 12.92 -5.48 -5.91
N ALA A 290 12.16 -4.84 -6.80
CA ALA A 290 12.72 -4.07 -7.90
C ALA A 290 13.52 -2.85 -7.41
N LEU A 291 13.07 -2.16 -6.35
CA LEU A 291 13.79 -1.04 -5.76
C LEU A 291 15.14 -1.48 -5.16
N VAL A 292 15.17 -2.61 -4.46
CA VAL A 292 16.43 -3.14 -3.91
C VAL A 292 17.39 -3.59 -5.02
N LEU A 293 16.88 -4.22 -6.08
CA LEU A 293 17.68 -4.54 -7.26
C LEU A 293 18.22 -3.27 -7.93
N TRP A 294 17.40 -2.23 -8.02
CA TRP A 294 17.81 -0.96 -8.57
C TRP A 294 18.97 -0.34 -7.78
N VAL A 295 18.90 -0.35 -6.44
CA VAL A 295 20.01 0.08 -5.56
C VAL A 295 21.29 -0.68 -5.88
N ALA A 296 21.21 -2.02 -5.94
CA ALA A 296 22.37 -2.86 -6.21
C ALA A 296 22.98 -2.63 -7.60
N VAL A 297 22.16 -2.47 -8.64
CA VAL A 297 22.60 -2.30 -10.03
C VAL A 297 23.12 -0.88 -10.28
N ALA A 298 22.44 0.13 -9.76
CA ALA A 298 22.81 1.53 -9.93
C ALA A 298 23.96 1.97 -9.03
N GLY A 299 24.29 1.18 -7.99
CA GLY A 299 25.33 1.53 -7.02
C GLY A 299 24.97 2.77 -6.19
N ILE A 300 23.68 2.97 -5.91
CA ILE A 300 23.19 4.10 -5.13
C ILE A 300 23.47 3.85 -3.65
N ASP A 301 23.94 4.88 -2.94
CA ASP A 301 24.09 4.83 -1.49
C ASP A 301 22.72 4.69 -0.83
N PHE A 302 22.58 3.69 0.04
CA PHE A 302 21.38 3.44 0.82
C PHE A 302 21.61 3.88 2.26
N ALA A 303 20.79 4.81 2.73
CA ALA A 303 20.92 5.50 4.02
C ALA A 303 19.83 5.11 5.03
#